data_AF-A0A964ZGL0-F1
#
_entry.id   AF-A0A964ZGL0-F1
#
_cell.length_a   1.000
_cell.length_b   1.000
_cell.length_c   1.000
_cell.angle_alpha   90.00
_cell.angle_beta   90.00
_cell.angle_gamma   90.00
#
_symmetry.space_group_name_H-M   'P 1'
#
loop_
_entity.id
_entity.type
_entity.pdbx_description
1 polymer ?
#
loop_
_entity_poly.entity_id
_entity_poly.type
_entity_poly.pdbx_seq_one_letter_code
_entity_poly.pdbx_strand_id
1 'polypeptide(L)' 'MTSRIVLASRSPRRKEILEKLGLVFEIDPPEIDETPRESENPLSYVQRIA' A
#
# COMPACT_ATOMS: atom_id res chain seq x y z
N MET A 1 -11.56 10.50 -18.47
CA MET A 1 -11.64 10.40 -17.00
C MET A 1 -10.22 10.39 -16.47
N THR A 2 -9.88 11.28 -15.54
CA THR A 2 -8.57 11.27 -14.87
C THR A 2 -8.69 10.42 -13.61
N SER A 3 -8.04 9.25 -13.60
CA SER A 3 -7.98 8.40 -12.41
C SER A 3 -7.08 9.06 -11.37
N ARG A 4 -7.59 9.20 -10.14
CA ARG A 4 -6.82 9.70 -9.00
C ARG A 4 -5.97 8.58 -8.42
N ILE A 5 -4.73 8.88 -8.06
CA ILE A 5 -3.82 7.94 -7.40
C ILE A 5 -3.95 8.10 -5.88
N VAL A 6 -4.03 6.98 -5.16
CA VAL A 6 -4.05 6.94 -3.69
C VAL A 6 -2.92 6.04 -3.20
N LEU A 7 -2.13 6.53 -2.26
CA LEU A 7 -1.13 5.77 -1.51
C LEU A 7 -1.79 5.16 -0.27
N ALA A 8 -2.19 3.89 -0.39
CA ALA A 8 -2.77 3.09 0.70
C ALA A 8 -1.70 2.56 1.67
N SER A 9 -0.79 3.41 2.13
CA SER A 9 0.32 2.99 3.01
C SER A 9 0.81 4.12 3.91
N ARG A 10 1.04 3.81 5.20
CA ARG A 10 1.66 4.72 6.18
C ARG A 10 3.18 4.87 6.04
N SER A 11 3.82 4.12 5.14
CA SER A 11 5.29 4.11 4.99
C SER A 11 5.85 5.43 4.43
N PRO A 12 6.72 6.15 5.19
CA PRO A 12 7.40 7.34 4.70
C PRO A 12 8.24 7.07 3.44
N ARG A 13 8.91 5.91 3.39
CA ARG A 13 9.71 5.50 2.24
C ARG A 13 8.88 5.35 0.96
N ARG A 14 7.66 4.80 1.03
CA ARG A 14 6.80 4.67 -0.15
C ARG A 14 6.34 6.03 -0.67
N LYS A 15 6.01 6.95 0.25
CA LYS A 15 5.69 8.33 -0.08
C LYS A 15 6.85 9.01 -0.83
N GLU A 16 8.06 8.94 -0.28
CA GLU A 16 9.26 9.53 -0.90
C GLU A 16 9.53 8.98 -2.32
N ILE A 17 9.27 7.69 -2.55
CA ILE A 17 9.42 7.07 -3.88
C ILE A 17 8.41 7.68 -4.86
N LEU A 18 7.13 7.78 -4.49
CA LEU A 18 6.10 8.35 -5.35
C LEU A 18 6.33 9.85 -5.61
N GLU A 19 6.80 10.59 -4.61
CA GLU A 19 7.18 12.00 -4.75
C GLU A 19 8.33 12.18 -5.74
N LYS A 20 9.36 11.32 -5.68
CA LYS A 20 10.47 11.33 -6.65
C LYS A 20 10.04 11.01 -8.08
N LEU A 21 8.94 10.29 -8.26
CA LEU A 21 8.33 10.02 -9.56
C LEU A 21 7.48 11.19 -10.07
N GLY A 22 7.32 12.27 -9.29
CA GLY A 22 6.53 13.45 -9.68
C GLY A 22 5.02 13.18 -9.75
N LEU A 23 4.55 12.13 -9.07
CA LEU A 23 3.13 11.76 -9.09
C LEU A 23 2.34 12.63 -8.13
N VAL A 24 1.12 12.99 -8.55
CA VAL A 24 0.12 13.60 -7.66
C VAL A 24 -0.74 12.47 -7.08
N PHE A 25 -0.74 12.34 -5.76
CA PHE A 25 -1.49 11.30 -5.07
C PHE A 25 -1.98 11.79 -3.70
N GLU A 26 -3.03 11.15 -3.21
CA GLU A 26 -3.53 11.31 -1.83
C GLU A 26 -3.00 10.17 -0.96
N ILE A 27 -2.89 10.38 0.35
CA ILE A 27 -2.48 9.34 1.30
C ILE A 27 -3.71 8.94 2.10
N ASP A 28 -4.14 7.69 1.94
CA ASP A 28 -5.27 7.13 2.68
C ASP A 28 -4.94 5.69 3.09
N PRO A 29 -4.27 5.51 4.24
CA PRO A 29 -3.78 4.20 4.63
C PRO A 29 -4.91 3.32 5.18
N PRO A 30 -4.96 2.03 4.81
CA PRO A 30 -6.05 1.17 5.20
C PRO A 30 -6.03 0.86 6.70
N GLU A 31 -7.21 0.54 7.22
CA GLU A 31 -7.42 -0.04 8.55
C GLU A 31 -7.83 -1.50 8.37
N ILE A 32 -6.86 -2.37 8.08
CA ILE A 32 -7.07 -3.81 7.90
C ILE A 32 -6.30 -4.61 8.95
N ASP A 33 -6.79 -5.82 9.22
CA ASP A 33 -6.07 -6.80 10.02
C ASP A 33 -4.97 -7.48 9.18
N GLU A 34 -3.72 -7.17 9.52
CA GLU A 34 -2.52 -7.73 8.93
C GLU A 34 -2.09 -9.06 9.59
N THR A 35 -2.89 -9.63 10.50
CA THR A 35 -2.57 -10.93 11.09
C THR A 35 -2.50 -12.01 9.99
N PRO A 36 -1.40 -12.80 9.89
CA PRO A 36 -1.34 -13.92 8.97
C PRO A 36 -2.44 -14.93 9.29
N ARG A 37 -3.09 -15.47 8.25
CA ARG A 37 -4.08 -16.53 8.42
C ARG A 37 -3.40 -17.86 8.73
N GLU A 38 -4.13 -18.80 9.31
CA GLU A 38 -3.61 -20.16 9.53
C GLU A 38 -3.13 -20.78 8.21
N SER A 39 -1.92 -21.33 8.24
CA SER A 39 -1.25 -21.94 7.08
C SER A 39 -1.04 -21.00 5.88
N GLU A 40 -1.15 -19.69 6.07
CA GLU A 40 -0.84 -18.73 5.02
C GLU A 40 0.67 -18.66 4.79
N ASN A 41 1.11 -19.01 3.58
CA ASN A 41 2.53 -18.89 3.24
C ASN A 41 2.93 -17.42 3.04
N PRO A 42 4.22 -17.07 3.17
CA PRO A 42 4.68 -15.69 3.10
C PRO A 42 4.33 -14.96 1.79
N LEU A 43 4.32 -15.66 0.66
CA LEU A 43 4.00 -15.05 -0.63
C LEU A 43 2.51 -14.69 -0.71
N SER A 44 1.64 -15.61 -0.31
CA SER A 44 0.19 -15.40 -0.25
C SER A 44 -0.17 -14.30 0.74
N TYR A 45 0.51 -14.24 1.88
CA TYR A 45 0.37 -13.16 2.86
C TYR A 45 0.66 -11.79 2.23
N VAL A 46 1.84 -11.62 1.62
CA VAL A 46 2.22 -10.34 1.02
C VAL A 46 1.27 -9.95 -0.11
N GLN A 47 0.84 -10.90 -0.94
CA GLN A 47 -0.13 -10.62 -2.01
C GLN A 47 -1.50 -10.18 -1.49
N ARG A 48 -1.94 -10.70 -0.33
CA ARG A 48 -3.21 -10.32 0.28
C ARG A 48 -3.18 -8.93 0.91
N ILE A 49 -2.05 -8.55 1.49
CA ILE A 49 -1.91 -7.31 2.27
C ILE A 49 -1.41 -6.12 1.44
N ALA A 50 -0.68 -6.37 0.34
CA ALA A 50 -0.01 -5.33 -0.46
C ALA A 50 -0.96 -4.45 -1.29
#